data_AF-A0A7J8B4Q5-F1
#
_entry.id   AF-A0A7J8B4Q5-F1
#
_cell.length_a   1.000
_cell.length_b   1.000
_cell.length_c   1.000
_cell.angle_alpha   90.00
_cell.angle_beta   90.00
_cell.angle_gamma   90.00
#
_symmetry.space_group_name_H-M   'P 1'
#
loop_
_entity.id
_entity.type
_entity.pdbx_description
1 polymer ?
#
loop_
_entity_poly.entity_id
_entity_poly.type
_entity_poly.pdbx_seq_one_letter_code
_entity_poly.pdbx_strand_id
1 'polypeptide(L)'
;MLALLCACCFLVACASGFGGPEQPNGDPESREELARRRAASTLYAACEVRPSASLDAAEPRVTGLVLFRQLAPGGRLDAYFDLKGFPTEPYNSSRAIHVHQFGDTMRGCEATGPHYNPLGVLHPQHPGDFGNFVVRGGGLWRYRAGLAASLSGPHSIVGRAVVVHAGEDDLGLGSNAASLQNGNAGRRLACCVVGLCGPEHWARLEQEHQQRKERKKRRRESKAA
;
A
#
# COMPACT_ATOMS: atom_id res chain seq x y z
N MET A 1 31.64 -78.19 -0.33
CA MET A 1 31.08 -79.27 -1.18
C MET A 1 30.04 -78.65 -2.11
N LEU A 2 30.21 -78.91 -3.42
CA LEU A 2 29.27 -78.77 -4.56
C LEU A 2 28.73 -77.34 -4.87
N ALA A 3 29.05 -76.68 -5.99
CA ALA A 3 28.74 -76.99 -7.42
C ALA A 3 27.22 -76.85 -7.69
N LEU A 4 26.68 -76.24 -8.76
CA LEU A 4 27.20 -75.79 -10.07
C LEU A 4 26.05 -75.00 -10.77
N LEU A 5 26.39 -74.32 -11.88
CA LEU A 5 25.55 -73.80 -12.99
C LEU A 5 25.06 -72.34 -12.83
N CYS A 6 25.15 -71.46 -13.83
CA CYS A 6 25.19 -71.65 -15.27
C CYS A 6 25.93 -70.48 -15.95
N ALA A 7 26.69 -70.79 -17.00
CA ALA A 7 27.34 -69.85 -17.89
C ALA A 7 26.35 -69.21 -18.87
N CYS A 8 26.59 -67.97 -19.27
CA CYS A 8 26.47 -67.53 -20.67
C CYS A 8 27.10 -66.14 -20.83
N CYS A 9 28.21 -66.11 -21.56
CA CYS A 9 28.82 -64.91 -22.11
C CYS A 9 27.92 -64.34 -23.21
N PHE A 10 27.63 -63.04 -23.18
CA PHE A 10 27.52 -62.23 -24.40
C PHE A 10 28.19 -60.88 -24.17
N LEU A 11 29.35 -60.71 -24.80
CA LEU A 11 29.96 -59.42 -25.08
C LEU A 11 29.08 -58.68 -26.10
N VAL A 12 28.58 -57.51 -25.76
CA VAL A 12 28.21 -56.48 -26.75
C VAL A 12 28.74 -55.14 -26.27
N ALA A 13 29.56 -54.54 -27.13
CA ALA A 13 30.18 -53.25 -26.94
C ALA A 13 29.24 -52.09 -27.36
N CYS A 14 29.47 -50.94 -26.73
CA CYS A 14 29.22 -49.57 -27.20
C CYS A 14 27.78 -49.14 -27.55
N ALA A 15 27.25 -48.17 -26.79
CA ALA A 15 26.94 -46.84 -27.33
C ALA A 15 26.59 -45.86 -26.20
N SER A 16 27.28 -44.73 -26.22
CA SER A 16 27.04 -43.50 -25.47
C SER A 16 25.63 -42.94 -25.70
N GLY A 17 24.95 -42.56 -24.62
CA GLY A 17 23.66 -41.86 -24.69
C GLY A 17 23.27 -41.26 -23.34
N PHE A 18 24.00 -40.23 -22.90
CA PHE A 18 23.58 -39.35 -21.81
C PHE A 18 22.39 -38.49 -22.30
N GLY A 19 21.17 -38.89 -21.97
CA GLY A 19 19.98 -38.03 -22.08
C GLY A 19 19.79 -37.26 -20.79
N GLY A 20 20.35 -36.04 -20.70
CA GLY A 20 20.04 -35.10 -19.62
C GLY A 20 18.65 -34.48 -19.79
N PRO A 21 18.03 -33.98 -18.71
CA PRO A 21 16.75 -33.29 -18.80
C PRO A 21 16.92 -31.97 -19.57
N GLU A 22 16.12 -31.83 -20.62
CA GLU A 22 15.98 -30.63 -21.45
C GLU A 22 15.51 -29.47 -20.55
N GLN A 23 16.41 -28.55 -20.22
CA GLN A 23 16.04 -27.29 -19.62
C GLN A 23 15.39 -26.41 -20.70
N PRO A 24 14.23 -25.78 -20.43
CA PRO A 24 13.65 -24.86 -21.39
C PRO A 24 14.56 -23.63 -21.49
N ASN A 25 15.22 -23.48 -22.63
CA ASN A 25 15.91 -22.26 -23.03
C ASN A 25 14.86 -21.16 -23.21
N GLY A 26 14.62 -20.37 -22.16
CA GLY A 26 13.86 -19.12 -22.27
C GLY A 26 14.74 -18.04 -22.87
N ASP A 27 14.35 -17.52 -24.04
CA ASP A 27 14.98 -16.34 -24.64
C ASP A 27 14.97 -15.16 -23.64
N PRO A 28 16.01 -14.31 -23.62
CA PRO A 28 16.02 -13.11 -22.79
C PRO A 28 14.88 -12.19 -23.21
N GLU A 29 13.90 -12.04 -22.33
CA GLU A 29 12.71 -11.21 -22.52
C GLU A 29 13.11 -9.77 -22.88
N SER A 30 12.55 -9.22 -23.96
CA SER A 30 12.86 -7.86 -24.40
C SER A 30 12.40 -6.85 -23.34
N ARG A 31 13.12 -5.72 -23.23
CA ARG A 31 12.76 -4.63 -22.29
C ARG A 31 11.33 -4.12 -22.51
N GLU A 32 10.85 -4.19 -23.74
CA GLU A 32 9.50 -3.79 -24.13
C GLU A 32 8.44 -4.78 -23.66
N GLU A 33 8.71 -6.08 -23.77
CA GLU A 33 7.81 -7.13 -23.28
C GLU A 33 7.74 -7.11 -21.75
N LEU A 34 8.88 -6.94 -21.08
CA LEU A 34 8.93 -6.73 -19.63
C LEU A 34 8.15 -5.48 -19.20
N ALA A 35 8.23 -4.38 -19.96
CA ALA A 35 7.47 -3.16 -19.67
C ALA A 35 5.96 -3.38 -19.86
N ARG A 36 5.55 -4.09 -20.92
CA ARG A 36 4.14 -4.44 -21.17
C ARG A 36 3.57 -5.35 -20.07
N ARG A 37 4.31 -6.39 -19.67
CA ARG A 37 3.89 -7.28 -18.58
C ARG A 37 3.79 -6.55 -17.25
N ARG A 38 4.75 -5.66 -16.95
CA ARG A 38 4.69 -4.79 -15.75
C ARG A 38 3.48 -3.86 -15.79
N ALA A 39 3.17 -3.27 -16.94
CA ALA A 39 1.98 -2.44 -17.09
C ALA A 39 0.70 -3.25 -16.90
N ALA A 40 0.63 -4.47 -17.46
CA ALA A 40 -0.51 -5.38 -17.31
C ALA A 40 -0.67 -5.91 -15.87
N SER A 41 0.42 -6.01 -15.10
CA SER A 41 0.40 -6.47 -13.71
C SER A 41 0.24 -5.35 -12.67
N THR A 42 0.27 -4.09 -13.11
CA THR A 42 0.19 -2.96 -12.17
C THR A 42 -1.24 -2.80 -11.69
N LEU A 43 -1.42 -2.83 -10.37
CA LEU A 43 -2.71 -2.61 -9.72
C LEU A 43 -2.81 -1.16 -9.26
N TYR A 44 -3.98 -0.59 -9.48
CA TYR A 44 -4.36 0.73 -8.99
C TYR A 44 -5.62 0.62 -8.15
N ALA A 45 -5.64 1.40 -7.07
CA ALA A 45 -6.84 1.56 -6.26
C ALA A 45 -6.98 3.02 -5.84
N ALA A 46 -8.22 3.43 -5.63
CA ALA A 46 -8.59 4.76 -5.19
C ALA A 46 -9.52 4.68 -3.99
N CYS A 47 -9.46 5.70 -3.15
CA CYS A 47 -10.29 5.84 -1.96
C CYS A 47 -10.69 7.31 -1.85
N GLU A 48 -11.96 7.62 -2.14
CA GLU A 48 -12.51 8.97 -2.06
C GLU A 48 -12.92 9.27 -0.62
N VAL A 49 -12.04 9.94 0.12
CA VAL A 49 -12.20 10.23 1.55
C VAL A 49 -13.34 11.22 1.75
N ARG A 50 -14.33 10.82 2.56
CA ARG A 50 -15.48 11.65 2.93
C ARG A 50 -15.63 11.75 4.46
N PRO A 51 -16.19 12.85 4.99
CA PRO A 51 -16.41 13.00 6.43
C PRO A 51 -17.28 11.88 6.98
N SER A 52 -17.02 11.43 8.21
CA SER A 52 -17.87 10.43 8.86
C SER A 52 -19.32 10.93 8.95
N ALA A 53 -20.27 10.02 8.71
CA ALA A 53 -21.69 10.32 8.91
C ALA A 53 -22.04 10.60 10.39
N SER A 54 -21.19 10.15 11.31
CA SER A 54 -21.33 10.30 12.76
C SER A 54 -20.65 11.54 13.35
N LEU A 55 -20.13 12.46 12.52
CA LEU A 55 -19.46 13.65 13.02
C LEU A 55 -20.44 14.64 13.66
N ASP A 56 -20.00 15.23 14.77
CA ASP A 56 -20.65 16.38 15.37
C ASP A 56 -20.43 17.65 14.51
N ALA A 57 -21.32 18.64 14.63
CA ALA A 57 -21.26 19.86 13.80
C ALA A 57 -19.96 20.68 13.97
N ALA A 58 -19.33 20.59 15.13
CA ALA A 58 -18.08 21.29 15.45
C ALA A 58 -16.82 20.60 14.89
N GLU A 59 -16.95 19.34 14.43
CA GLU A 59 -15.80 18.58 13.95
C GLU A 59 -15.40 18.95 12.50
N PRO A 60 -14.10 18.90 12.19
CA PRO A 60 -13.62 19.24 10.85
C PRO A 60 -14.10 18.22 9.82
N ARG A 61 -14.58 18.73 8.68
CA ARG A 61 -15.11 17.92 7.58
C ARG A 61 -14.01 17.64 6.56
N VAL A 62 -13.21 16.61 6.84
CA VAL A 62 -12.09 16.21 5.98
C VAL A 62 -12.58 15.51 4.72
N THR A 63 -12.06 15.93 3.56
CA THR A 63 -12.37 15.35 2.24
C THR A 63 -11.09 15.19 1.43
N GLY A 64 -11.10 14.29 0.43
CA GLY A 64 -10.01 14.22 -0.54
C GLY A 64 -9.87 12.85 -1.18
N LEU A 65 -8.65 12.54 -1.60
CA LEU A 65 -8.34 11.32 -2.34
C LEU A 65 -7.09 10.65 -1.77
N VAL A 66 -7.18 9.34 -1.58
CA VAL A 66 -6.02 8.47 -1.39
C VAL A 66 -5.91 7.54 -2.59
N LEU A 67 -4.75 7.53 -3.24
CA LEU A 67 -4.46 6.71 -4.40
C LEU A 67 -3.37 5.72 -4.08
N PHE A 68 -3.48 4.52 -4.63
CA PHE A 68 -2.56 3.42 -4.42
C PHE A 68 -2.08 2.87 -5.76
N ARG A 69 -0.81 2.48 -5.82
CA ARG A 69 -0.20 1.79 -6.97
C ARG A 69 0.71 0.68 -6.49
N GLN A 70 0.52 -0.52 -7.02
CA GLN A 70 1.39 -1.68 -6.79
C GLN A 70 1.84 -2.23 -8.15
N LEU A 71 3.15 -2.15 -8.46
CA LEU A 71 3.67 -2.50 -9.78
C LEU A 71 3.54 -4.00 -10.13
N ALA A 72 3.50 -4.85 -9.11
CA ALA A 72 3.28 -6.28 -9.26
C ALA A 72 2.69 -6.85 -7.97
N PRO A 73 1.91 -7.95 -8.03
CA PRO A 73 1.49 -8.70 -6.86
C PRO A 73 2.69 -9.07 -5.96
N GLY A 74 2.52 -8.92 -4.64
CA GLY A 74 3.62 -9.12 -3.66
C GLY A 74 4.69 -8.00 -3.62
N GLY A 75 4.66 -7.04 -4.54
CA GLY A 75 5.53 -5.86 -4.50
C GLY A 75 5.17 -4.89 -3.38
N ARG A 76 6.00 -3.87 -3.12
CA ARG A 76 5.62 -2.81 -2.18
C ARG A 76 4.60 -1.86 -2.78
N LEU A 77 3.79 -1.25 -1.92
CA LEU A 77 2.73 -0.34 -2.30
C LEU A 77 3.20 1.10 -2.25
N ASP A 78 2.95 1.87 -3.30
CA ASP A 78 3.09 3.32 -3.28
C ASP A 78 1.72 3.96 -3.07
N ALA A 79 1.68 5.11 -2.41
CA ALA A 79 0.46 5.84 -2.15
C ALA A 79 0.63 7.36 -2.23
N TYR A 80 -0.44 8.03 -2.68
CA TYR A 80 -0.61 9.46 -2.58
C TYR A 80 -1.79 9.79 -1.68
N PHE A 81 -1.61 10.82 -0.85
CA PHE A 81 -2.62 11.35 0.05
C PHE A 81 -2.80 12.83 -0.29
N ASP A 82 -4.00 13.23 -0.72
CA ASP A 82 -4.38 14.61 -0.99
C ASP A 82 -5.70 14.93 -0.30
N LEU A 83 -5.59 15.51 0.89
CA LEU A 83 -6.71 15.73 1.80
C LEU A 83 -6.79 17.22 2.20
N LYS A 84 -8.01 17.68 2.46
CA LYS A 84 -8.31 19.06 2.87
C LYS A 84 -9.46 19.09 3.86
N GLY A 85 -9.70 20.25 4.47
CA GLY A 85 -10.80 20.46 5.40
C GLY A 85 -10.43 20.21 6.87
N PHE A 86 -9.13 20.13 7.16
CA PHE A 86 -8.65 20.21 8.55
C PHE A 86 -8.71 21.66 9.06
N PRO A 87 -8.70 21.88 10.39
CA PRO A 87 -8.58 23.21 10.96
C PRO A 87 -7.31 23.92 10.46
N THR A 88 -7.42 25.22 10.19
CA THR A 88 -6.27 26.04 9.79
C THR A 88 -5.46 26.55 10.97
N GLU A 89 -6.00 26.47 12.19
CA GLU A 89 -5.32 26.80 13.42
C GLU A 89 -5.31 25.59 14.38
N PRO A 90 -4.14 25.20 14.93
CA PRO A 90 -2.82 25.72 14.59
C PRO A 90 -2.43 25.44 13.13
N TYR A 91 -1.59 26.31 12.53
CA TYR A 91 -1.18 26.19 11.13
C TYR A 91 -0.61 24.81 10.76
N ASN A 92 0.13 24.19 11.69
CA ASN A 92 0.64 22.83 11.52
C ASN A 92 -0.06 21.90 12.52
N SER A 93 -0.50 20.73 12.05
CA SER A 93 -0.89 19.62 12.92
C SER A 93 -0.42 18.29 12.35
N SER A 94 -0.37 17.26 13.20
CA SER A 94 -0.06 15.87 12.83
C SER A 94 -1.34 15.06 12.92
N ARG A 95 -1.63 14.22 11.91
CA ARG A 95 -2.82 13.36 11.87
C ARG A 95 -2.45 11.96 11.42
N ALA A 96 -3.01 10.94 12.08
CA ALA A 96 -2.83 9.56 11.70
C ALA A 96 -3.76 9.13 10.55
N ILE A 97 -3.30 8.21 9.71
CA ILE A 97 -4.13 7.59 8.66
C ILE A 97 -3.86 6.09 8.63
N HIS A 98 -4.91 5.28 8.72
CA HIS A 98 -4.81 3.82 8.84
C HIS A 98 -5.73 3.09 7.88
N VAL A 99 -5.42 1.82 7.61
CA VAL A 99 -6.41 0.88 7.05
C VAL A 99 -7.14 0.20 8.20
N HIS A 100 -8.48 0.29 8.19
CA HIS A 100 -9.37 -0.41 9.11
C HIS A 100 -9.97 -1.65 8.45
N GLN A 101 -10.35 -2.62 9.27
CA GLN A 101 -10.67 -3.99 8.86
C GLN A 101 -11.80 -4.07 7.82
N PHE A 102 -12.87 -3.30 8.00
CA PHE A 102 -14.09 -3.38 7.21
C PHE A 102 -14.29 -2.11 6.38
N GLY A 103 -14.67 -2.27 5.11
CA GLY A 103 -15.22 -1.20 4.28
C GLY A 103 -16.68 -0.86 4.59
N ASP A 104 -17.13 -1.08 5.83
CA ASP A 104 -18.49 -0.75 6.26
C ASP A 104 -18.54 0.72 6.70
N THR A 105 -19.24 1.54 5.90
CA THR A 105 -19.46 2.97 6.18
C THR A 105 -20.91 3.28 6.51
N MET A 106 -21.76 2.29 6.78
CA MET A 106 -23.21 2.50 7.01
C MET A 106 -23.49 3.35 8.25
N ARG A 107 -22.63 3.28 9.27
CA ARG A 107 -22.69 4.14 10.48
C ARG A 107 -21.51 5.11 10.54
N GLY A 108 -21.08 5.61 9.38
CA GLY A 108 -19.86 6.39 9.27
C GLY A 108 -18.61 5.56 9.54
N CYS A 109 -17.55 6.22 10.00
CA CYS A 109 -16.23 5.59 10.15
C CYS A 109 -16.12 4.68 11.38
N GLU A 110 -17.09 4.69 12.28
CA GLU A 110 -17.11 3.80 13.45
C GLU A 110 -17.37 2.33 13.07
N ALA A 111 -18.12 2.09 11.99
CA ALA A 111 -18.43 0.75 11.52
C ALA A 111 -17.26 0.02 10.85
N THR A 112 -16.15 0.71 10.56
CA THR A 112 -15.00 0.13 9.86
C THR A 112 -14.18 -0.84 10.73
N GLY A 113 -14.51 -0.95 12.03
CA GLY A 113 -13.86 -1.89 12.95
C GLY A 113 -12.48 -1.43 13.43
N PRO A 114 -11.62 -2.34 13.92
CA PRO A 114 -10.25 -2.02 14.35
C PRO A 114 -9.31 -1.79 13.15
N HIS A 115 -8.03 -1.50 13.43
CA HIS A 115 -7.00 -1.54 12.40
C HIS A 115 -6.97 -2.92 11.73
N TYR A 116 -6.72 -2.93 10.43
CA TYR A 116 -6.63 -4.18 9.69
C TYR A 116 -5.36 -4.95 10.06
N ASN A 117 -5.53 -6.03 10.82
CA ASN A 117 -4.44 -6.84 11.37
C ASN A 117 -4.55 -8.33 10.99
N PRO A 118 -4.21 -8.69 9.73
CA PRO A 118 -4.28 -10.09 9.29
C PRO A 118 -3.22 -10.99 9.92
N LEU A 119 -2.16 -10.43 10.53
CA LEU A 119 -1.01 -11.16 11.06
C LEU A 119 -1.00 -11.27 12.59
N GLY A 120 -1.99 -10.69 13.28
CA GLY A 120 -2.05 -10.70 14.74
C GLY A 120 -0.87 -9.99 15.42
N VAL A 121 -0.27 -8.99 14.76
CA VAL A 121 0.87 -8.22 15.29
C VAL A 121 0.39 -6.99 16.06
N LEU A 122 1.22 -6.41 16.91
CA LEU A 122 0.88 -5.15 17.59
C LEU A 122 1.06 -3.95 16.66
N HIS A 123 0.28 -2.90 16.87
CA HIS A 123 0.56 -1.59 16.29
C HIS A 123 1.96 -1.10 16.76
N PRO A 124 2.79 -0.45 15.91
CA PRO A 124 2.52 0.05 14.56
C PRO A 124 2.92 -0.91 13.43
N GLN A 125 2.79 -2.22 13.62
CA GLN A 125 3.23 -3.23 12.65
C GLN A 125 2.11 -3.74 11.75
N HIS A 126 0.89 -3.18 11.83
CA HIS A 126 -0.16 -3.56 10.90
C HIS A 126 0.21 -3.12 9.47
N PRO A 127 -0.17 -3.89 8.43
CA PRO A 127 0.20 -3.56 7.06
C PRO A 127 -0.29 -2.17 6.60
N GLY A 128 -1.39 -1.70 7.18
CA GLY A 128 -2.01 -0.40 6.90
C GLY A 128 -1.72 0.69 7.91
N ASP A 129 -0.76 0.52 8.82
CA ASP A 129 -0.33 1.59 9.73
C ASP A 129 0.55 2.59 8.95
N PHE A 130 -0.07 3.53 8.23
CA PHE A 130 0.67 4.52 7.44
C PHE A 130 1.32 5.63 8.29
N GLY A 131 0.95 5.69 9.57
CA GLY A 131 1.47 6.60 10.59
C GLY A 131 1.03 8.04 10.38
N ASN A 132 1.89 8.96 10.80
CA ASN A 132 1.57 10.38 10.90
C ASN A 132 1.82 11.19 9.62
N PHE A 133 0.92 12.13 9.37
CA PHE A 133 0.98 13.07 8.26
C PHE A 133 0.87 14.51 8.76
N VAL A 134 1.81 15.34 8.33
CA VAL A 134 1.80 16.77 8.63
C VAL A 134 0.78 17.48 7.75
N VAL A 135 -0.25 18.03 8.39
CA VAL A 135 -1.22 18.97 7.83
C VAL A 135 -0.65 20.38 7.94
N ARG A 136 -0.75 21.17 6.87
CA ARG A 136 -0.36 22.59 6.83
C ARG A 136 -1.48 23.44 6.27
N GLY A 137 -1.92 24.45 7.01
CA GLY A 137 -2.97 25.38 6.58
C GLY A 137 -4.25 24.66 6.15
N GLY A 138 -4.67 23.64 6.92
CA GLY A 138 -5.88 22.86 6.63
C GLY A 138 -5.77 21.80 5.52
N GLY A 139 -4.59 21.67 4.88
CA GLY A 139 -4.34 20.73 3.78
C GLY A 139 -3.21 19.74 4.07
N LEU A 140 -3.32 18.54 3.50
CA LEU A 140 -2.35 17.47 3.57
C LEU A 140 -2.08 16.98 2.15
N TRP A 141 -0.83 17.00 1.74
CA TRP A 141 -0.42 16.44 0.46
C TRP A 141 0.90 15.69 0.61
N ARG A 142 0.87 14.36 0.37
CA ARG A 142 2.03 13.50 0.62
C ARG A 142 2.08 12.30 -0.31
N TYR A 143 3.28 12.03 -0.82
CA TYR A 143 3.66 10.75 -1.42
C TYR A 143 4.33 9.86 -0.37
N ARG A 144 3.97 8.57 -0.33
CA ARG A 144 4.62 7.51 0.44
C ARG A 144 4.98 6.38 -0.52
N ALA A 145 6.24 5.98 -0.52
CA ALA A 145 6.70 4.82 -1.28
C ALA A 145 6.95 3.66 -0.33
N GLY A 146 6.91 2.44 -0.86
CA GLY A 146 7.41 1.29 -0.12
C GLY A 146 6.56 0.93 1.10
N LEU A 147 5.24 1.05 1.04
CA LEU A 147 4.33 0.64 2.12
C LEU A 147 4.20 -0.91 2.18
N ALA A 148 3.85 -1.43 3.35
CA ALA A 148 3.73 -2.87 3.59
C ALA A 148 2.37 -3.46 3.16
N ALA A 149 1.32 -2.65 3.11
CA ALA A 149 0.02 -3.03 2.56
C ALA A 149 0.12 -3.53 1.10
N SER A 150 -0.87 -4.30 0.67
CA SER A 150 -0.96 -4.80 -0.70
C SER A 150 -2.38 -4.66 -1.25
N LEU A 151 -2.50 -4.50 -2.57
CA LEU A 151 -3.76 -4.53 -3.31
C LEU A 151 -4.13 -5.93 -3.82
N SER A 152 -3.32 -6.94 -3.53
CA SER A 152 -3.48 -8.31 -4.04
C SER A 152 -3.26 -9.36 -2.96
N GLY A 153 -3.62 -10.60 -3.27
CA GLY A 153 -3.45 -11.73 -2.37
C GLY A 153 -4.40 -11.74 -1.17
N PRO A 154 -4.22 -12.69 -0.24
CA PRO A 154 -5.15 -12.89 0.88
C PRO A 154 -5.18 -11.71 1.84
N HIS A 155 -4.10 -10.91 1.88
CA HIS A 155 -3.99 -9.76 2.76
C HIS A 155 -4.32 -8.42 2.10
N SER A 156 -5.00 -8.44 0.95
CA SER A 156 -5.36 -7.23 0.22
C SER A 156 -6.13 -6.22 1.09
N ILE A 157 -5.85 -4.93 0.88
CA ILE A 157 -6.60 -3.82 1.47
C ILE A 157 -7.79 -3.38 0.61
N VAL A 158 -7.97 -3.95 -0.59
CA VAL A 158 -9.13 -3.68 -1.44
C VAL A 158 -10.41 -4.10 -0.71
N GLY A 159 -11.44 -3.26 -0.76
CA GLY A 159 -12.70 -3.44 -0.04
C GLY A 159 -12.63 -3.11 1.45
N ARG A 160 -11.45 -2.73 1.98
CA ARG A 160 -11.28 -2.25 3.36
C ARG A 160 -11.38 -0.74 3.42
N ALA A 161 -11.40 -0.17 4.63
CA ALA A 161 -11.50 1.26 4.80
C ALA A 161 -10.14 1.93 5.03
N VAL A 162 -9.90 3.08 4.41
CA VAL A 162 -8.91 4.04 4.91
C VAL A 162 -9.62 4.97 5.88
N VAL A 163 -9.02 5.24 7.05
CA VAL A 163 -9.56 6.13 8.07
C VAL A 163 -8.54 7.21 8.40
N VAL A 164 -9.01 8.46 8.46
CA VAL A 164 -8.25 9.64 8.85
C VAL A 164 -8.66 10.02 10.27
N HIS A 165 -7.67 10.16 11.15
CA HIS A 165 -7.91 10.42 12.56
C HIS A 165 -7.77 11.90 12.93
N ALA A 166 -8.38 12.26 14.06
CA ALA A 166 -8.26 13.58 14.68
C ALA A 166 -6.93 13.74 15.42
N GLY A 167 -6.35 12.69 15.96
CA GLY A 167 -5.10 12.76 16.72
C GLY A 167 -3.87 12.39 15.91
N GLU A 168 -2.74 12.62 16.55
CA GLU A 168 -1.46 12.03 16.19
C GLU A 168 -1.40 10.58 16.70
N ASP A 169 -0.78 9.71 15.93
CA ASP A 169 -0.44 8.36 16.32
C ASP A 169 0.83 8.35 17.20
N ASP A 170 0.76 7.73 18.37
CA ASP A 170 1.88 7.59 19.30
C ASP A 170 2.85 6.44 18.95
N LEU A 171 2.55 5.69 17.89
CA LEU A 171 3.34 4.61 17.31
C LEU A 171 3.64 3.47 18.28
N GLY A 172 2.72 3.18 19.21
CA GLY A 172 2.90 2.13 20.21
C GLY A 172 3.83 2.53 21.37
N LEU A 173 4.18 3.83 21.48
CA LEU A 173 5.10 4.34 22.50
C LEU A 173 4.38 4.88 23.75
N GLY A 174 3.06 4.88 23.76
CA GLY A 174 2.23 5.23 24.91
C GLY A 174 2.22 4.11 25.96
N SER A 175 1.93 4.48 27.22
CA SER A 175 1.95 3.55 28.36
C SER A 175 0.64 2.76 28.57
N ASN A 176 -0.25 2.74 27.59
CA ASN A 176 -1.57 2.10 27.70
C ASN A 176 -1.80 1.06 26.59
N ALA A 177 -2.78 0.18 26.79
CA ALA A 177 -3.08 -0.87 25.82
C ALA A 177 -3.55 -0.34 24.45
N ALA A 178 -4.21 0.82 24.43
CA ALA A 178 -4.68 1.44 23.19
C ALA A 178 -3.53 1.89 22.28
N SER A 179 -2.39 2.28 22.85
CA SER A 179 -1.17 2.61 22.09
C SER A 179 -0.74 1.44 21.20
N LEU A 180 -0.66 0.23 21.76
CA LEU A 180 -0.29 -0.99 21.02
C LEU A 180 -1.40 -1.54 20.12
N GLN A 181 -2.60 -0.95 20.13
CA GLN A 181 -3.73 -1.36 19.30
C GLN A 181 -4.03 -0.38 18.16
N ASN A 182 -3.94 0.92 18.42
CA ASN A 182 -4.41 1.98 17.52
C ASN A 182 -3.64 3.30 17.65
N GLY A 183 -2.50 3.30 18.35
CA GLY A 183 -1.64 4.48 18.45
C GLY A 183 -2.25 5.66 19.21
N ASN A 184 -3.35 5.47 19.96
CA ASN A 184 -4.09 6.56 20.60
C ASN A 184 -4.47 7.70 19.64
N ALA A 185 -4.68 7.40 18.35
CA ALA A 185 -4.91 8.41 17.32
C ALA A 185 -6.26 9.16 17.46
N GLY A 186 -7.11 8.83 18.42
CA GLY A 186 -8.35 9.55 18.69
C GLY A 186 -9.46 9.33 17.65
N ARG A 187 -10.41 10.27 17.60
CA ARG A 187 -11.66 10.17 16.80
C ARG A 187 -11.41 9.98 15.30
N ARG A 188 -12.34 9.31 14.62
CA ARG A 188 -12.30 9.02 13.19
C ARG A 188 -13.03 10.13 12.41
N LEU A 189 -12.28 11.01 11.78
CA LEU A 189 -12.83 12.19 11.10
C LEU A 189 -13.46 11.85 9.74
N ALA A 190 -12.76 11.04 8.95
CA ALA A 190 -13.17 10.74 7.59
C ALA A 190 -12.68 9.35 7.18
N CYS A 191 -13.38 8.75 6.24
CA CYS A 191 -13.04 7.42 5.74
C CYS A 191 -13.57 7.19 4.33
N CYS A 192 -13.12 6.10 3.73
CA CYS A 192 -13.56 5.64 2.43
C CYS A 192 -13.24 4.17 2.26
N VAL A 193 -13.92 3.51 1.32
CA VAL A 193 -13.63 2.15 0.91
C VAL A 193 -12.60 2.17 -0.21
N VAL A 194 -11.57 1.33 -0.11
CA VAL A 194 -10.55 1.17 -1.15
C VAL A 194 -11.13 0.37 -2.32
N GLY A 195 -11.34 1.03 -3.45
CA GLY A 195 -11.85 0.42 -4.68
C GLY A 195 -10.77 0.30 -5.75
N LEU A 196 -10.81 -0.77 -6.55
CA LEU A 196 -9.96 -0.88 -7.74
C LEU A 196 -10.32 0.23 -8.74
N CYS A 197 -9.31 0.76 -9.44
CA CYS A 197 -9.50 1.76 -10.48
C CYS A 197 -8.48 1.56 -11.62
N GLY A 198 -8.63 2.35 -12.70
CA GLY A 198 -7.61 2.45 -13.75
C GLY A 198 -6.43 3.36 -13.37
N PRO A 199 -5.41 3.48 -14.24
CA PRO A 199 -4.20 4.26 -14.00
C PRO A 199 -4.40 5.78 -14.03
N GLU A 200 -5.56 6.27 -14.51
CA GLU A 200 -5.78 7.67 -14.89
C GLU A 200 -5.61 8.62 -13.70
N HIS A 201 -6.19 8.27 -12.55
CA HIS A 201 -6.10 9.08 -11.34
C HIS A 201 -4.65 9.22 -10.86
N TRP A 202 -3.88 8.12 -10.91
CA TRP A 202 -2.47 8.12 -10.54
C TRP A 202 -1.65 8.98 -11.51
N ALA A 203 -1.84 8.79 -12.82
CA ALA A 203 -1.10 9.51 -13.85
C ALA A 203 -1.30 11.03 -13.73
N ARG A 204 -2.54 11.48 -13.50
CA ARG A 204 -2.85 12.89 -13.27
C ARG A 204 -2.11 13.46 -12.05
N LEU A 205 -2.14 12.74 -10.93
CA LEU A 205 -1.55 13.23 -9.68
C LEU A 205 -0.02 13.20 -9.70
N GLU A 206 0.58 12.26 -10.42
CA GLU A 206 2.01 12.25 -10.72
C GLU A 206 2.41 13.50 -11.52
N GLN A 207 1.66 13.87 -12.56
CA GLN A 207 1.91 15.10 -13.33
C GLN A 207 1.85 16.34 -12.43
N GLU A 208 0.84 16.45 -11.57
CA GLU A 208 0.73 17.55 -10.60
C GLU A 208 1.90 17.59 -9.62
N HIS A 209 2.37 16.43 -9.14
CA HIS A 209 3.55 16.33 -8.26
C HIS A 209 4.81 16.85 -8.93
N GLN A 210 5.05 16.48 -10.19
CA GLN A 210 6.19 16.97 -10.96
C GLN A 210 6.09 18.49 -11.18
N GLN A 211 4.92 19.01 -11.55
CA GLN A 211 4.70 20.46 -11.70
C GLN A 211 4.96 21.23 -10.40
N ARG A 212 4.53 20.69 -9.25
CA ARG A 212 4.78 21.27 -7.92
C ARG A 212 6.27 21.29 -7.58
N LYS A 213 7.02 20.23 -7.92
CA LYS A 213 8.48 20.19 -7.75
C LYS A 213 9.16 21.26 -8.59
N GLU A 214 8.82 21.35 -9.87
CA GLU A 214 9.38 22.34 -10.79
C GLU A 214 9.10 23.77 -10.35
N ARG A 215 7.88 24.06 -9.90
CA ARG A 215 7.53 25.38 -9.34
C ARG A 215 8.35 25.72 -8.08
N LYS A 216 8.59 24.74 -7.21
CA LYS A 216 9.43 24.94 -6.01
C LYS A 216 10.90 25.17 -6.39
N LYS A 217 11.41 24.44 -7.38
CA LYS A 217 12.77 24.62 -7.90
C LYS A 217 12.96 26.04 -8.45
N ARG A 218 12.08 26.49 -9.37
CA ARG A 218 12.11 27.86 -9.91
C ARG A 218 12.07 28.94 -8.83
N ARG A 219 11.20 28.78 -7.82
CA ARG A 219 11.11 29.72 -6.69
C ARG A 219 12.39 29.80 -5.85
N ARG A 220 13.16 28.72 -5.76
CA ARG A 220 14.46 28.72 -5.05
C ARG A 220 15.52 29.41 -5.87
N GLU A 221 15.56 29.14 -7.17
CA GLU A 221 16.48 29.78 -8.12
C GLU A 221 16.24 31.29 -8.18
N SER A 222 14.99 31.76 -8.26
CA SER A 222 14.67 33.20 -8.24
C SER A 222 14.96 33.91 -6.91
N LYS A 223 15.12 33.19 -5.80
CA LYS A 223 15.52 33.76 -4.51
C LYS A 223 17.03 33.79 -4.31
N ALA A 224 17.77 33.06 -5.16
CA ALA A 224 19.22 32.96 -5.11
C ALA A 224 19.91 33.87 -6.14
N ALA A 225 19.15 34.44 -7.07
CA ALA A 225 19.57 35.51 -7.98
C ALA A 225 19.19 36.88 -7.40
#